data_AF-A0A8D9BLJ3-F1
#
_entry.id   AF-A0A8D9BLJ3-F1
#
_cell.length_a   1.000
_cell.length_b   1.000
_cell.length_c   1.000
_cell.angle_alpha   90.00
_cell.angle_beta   90.00
_cell.angle_gamma   90.00
#
_symmetry.space_group_name_H-M   'P 1'
#
loop_
_entity.id
_entity.type
_entity.pdbx_description
1 polymer ?
#
loop_
_entity_poly.entity_id
_entity_poly.type
_entity_poly.pdbx_seq_one_letter_code
_entity_poly.pdbx_strand_id
1 'polypeptide(L)'
;MFIKMFFSDLIFALFLYQLTLSSSVSKVEFYKVLVEFFAFAFYLYSVCYVSEELDTCNVKIERAFGNSGWIKCSGKTCLDLCFLIRRVQRPNHLRFYQGFIVLSRSYYLKVVKASYSMVNFMRLNVN
;
A
#
# COMPACT_ATOMS: atom_id res chain seq x y z
N MET A 1 0.85 -13.43 2.69
CA MET A 1 1.03 -11.95 2.59
C MET A 1 -0.19 -11.20 3.12
N PHE A 2 -1.42 -11.59 2.76
CA PHE A 2 -2.66 -11.06 3.34
C PHE A 2 -2.68 -11.03 4.88
N ILE A 3 -2.40 -12.16 5.53
CA ILE A 3 -2.33 -12.25 7.00
C ILE A 3 -1.34 -11.22 7.58
N LYS A 4 -0.19 -11.02 6.92
CA LYS A 4 0.80 -10.02 7.34
C LYS A 4 0.27 -8.60 7.22
N MET A 5 -0.45 -8.27 6.14
CA MET A 5 -1.08 -6.96 5.95
C MET A 5 -2.15 -6.71 7.01
N PHE A 6 -3.02 -7.69 7.28
CA PHE A 6 -4.05 -7.58 8.30
C PHE A 6 -3.46 -7.33 9.70
N PHE A 7 -2.44 -8.09 10.08
CA PHE A 7 -1.74 -7.85 11.35
C PHE A 7 -1.03 -6.49 11.37
N SER A 8 -0.51 -6.04 10.23
CA SER A 8 0.12 -4.73 10.12
C SER A 8 -0.89 -3.61 10.37
N ASP A 9 -2.09 -3.71 9.80
CA ASP A 9 -3.16 -2.71 10.02
C ASP A 9 -3.61 -2.67 11.49
N LEU A 10 -3.70 -3.84 12.14
CA LEU A 10 -3.99 -3.93 13.58
C LEU A 10 -2.88 -3.30 14.44
N ILE A 11 -1.62 -3.60 14.12
CA ILE A 11 -0.45 -3.04 14.82
C ILE A 11 -0.43 -1.51 14.68
N PHE A 12 -0.73 -0.98 13.50
CA PHE A 12 -0.83 0.46 13.28
C PHE A 12 -1.92 1.11 14.15
N ALA A 13 -3.08 0.48 14.27
CA ALA A 13 -4.16 0.95 15.15
C ALA A 13 -3.77 0.91 16.63
N LEU A 14 -3.06 -0.14 17.06
CA LEU A 14 -2.57 -0.29 18.44
C LEU A 14 -1.52 0.77 18.79
N PHE A 15 -0.57 1.07 17.90
CA PHE A 15 0.39 2.15 18.12
C PHE A 15 -0.31 3.51 18.27
N LEU A 16 -1.30 3.79 17.42
CA LEU A 16 -2.08 5.01 17.52
C LEU A 16 -2.81 5.10 18.87
N TYR A 17 -3.38 3.99 19.34
CA TYR A 17 -4.02 3.90 20.65
C TYR A 17 -3.04 4.13 21.80
N GLN A 18 -1.87 3.49 21.78
CA GLN A 18 -0.83 3.68 22.81
C GLN A 18 -0.34 5.13 22.89
N LEU A 19 -0.22 5.81 21.75
CA LEU A 19 0.12 7.25 21.73
C LEU A 19 -0.94 8.11 22.41
N THR A 20 -2.21 7.70 22.39
CA THR A 20 -3.30 8.43 23.05
C THR A 20 -3.37 8.19 24.56
N LEU A 21 -2.79 7.10 25.06
CA LEU A 21 -2.67 6.76 26.49
C LEU A 21 -1.41 7.36 27.14
N SER A 22 -0.81 8.38 26.54
CA SER A 22 0.47 8.96 26.93
C SER A 22 0.55 9.48 28.37
N SER A 23 -0.59 9.66 29.05
CA SER A 23 -0.67 10.04 30.46
C SER A 23 -0.25 8.93 31.43
N SER A 24 -0.25 7.66 31.02
CA SER A 24 0.11 6.51 31.88
C SER A 24 1.52 5.96 31.65
N VAL A 25 2.33 6.61 30.81
CA VAL A 25 3.58 6.06 30.27
C VAL A 25 4.75 7.03 30.49
N SER A 26 5.98 6.52 30.70
CA SER A 26 7.14 7.40 30.89
C SER A 26 7.47 8.19 29.61
N LYS A 27 8.09 9.38 29.74
CA LYS A 27 8.47 10.22 28.58
C LYS A 27 9.37 9.48 27.57
N VAL A 28 10.23 8.60 28.07
CA VAL A 28 11.16 7.80 27.24
C VAL A 28 10.40 6.75 26.42
N GLU A 29 9.46 6.05 27.06
CA GLU A 29 8.62 5.06 26.39
C GLU A 29 7.68 5.72 25.36
N PHE A 30 7.11 6.87 25.69
CA PHE A 30 6.30 7.65 24.74
C PHE A 30 7.10 7.99 23.48
N TYR A 31 8.35 8.45 23.63
CA TYR A 31 9.20 8.76 22.48
C TYR A 31 9.53 7.52 21.64
N LYS A 32 9.79 6.37 22.28
CA LYS A 32 10.01 5.10 21.56
C LYS A 32 8.78 4.72 20.71
N VAL A 33 7.59 4.73 21.31
CA VAL A 33 6.33 4.41 20.62
C VAL A 33 6.07 5.40 19.47
N LEU A 34 6.37 6.68 19.65
CA LEU A 34 6.23 7.70 18.61
C LEU A 34 7.14 7.43 17.41
N VAL A 35 8.41 7.12 17.65
CA VAL A 35 9.36 6.76 16.58
C VAL A 35 8.92 5.48 15.87
N GLU A 36 8.50 4.46 16.61
CA GLU A 36 7.99 3.20 16.04
C GLU A 36 6.75 3.43 15.18
N PHE A 37 5.80 4.26 15.64
CA PHE A 37 4.62 4.63 14.87
C PHE A 37 4.97 5.28 13.53
N PHE A 38 5.88 6.27 13.52
CA PHE A 38 6.30 6.91 12.28
C PHE A 38 7.05 5.96 11.34
N ALA A 39 7.92 5.10 11.89
CA ALA A 39 8.62 4.09 11.10
C ALA A 39 7.62 3.14 10.43
N PHE A 40 6.59 2.71 11.17
CA PHE A 40 5.57 1.81 10.66
C PHE A 40 4.62 2.49 9.65
N ALA A 41 4.24 3.75 9.90
CA ALA A 41 3.48 4.58 8.98
C ALA A 41 4.22 4.74 7.64
N PHE A 42 5.52 5.03 7.70
CA PHE A 42 6.37 5.15 6.52
C PHE A 42 6.50 3.84 5.76
N TYR A 43 6.63 2.71 6.47
CA TYR A 43 6.64 1.38 5.85
C TYR A 43 5.34 1.10 5.07
N LEU A 44 4.17 1.27 5.71
CA LEU A 44 2.87 1.05 5.06
C LEU A 44 2.66 1.98 3.85
N TYR A 45 3.04 3.25 3.98
CA TYR A 45 3.01 4.20 2.89
C TYR A 45 3.90 3.75 1.72
N SER A 46 5.14 3.35 2.00
CA SER A 46 6.11 2.94 0.98
C SER A 46 5.63 1.72 0.19
N VAL A 47 5.05 0.72 0.86
CA VAL A 47 4.47 -0.46 0.20
C VAL A 47 3.32 -0.06 -0.74
N CYS A 48 2.42 0.82 -0.29
CA CYS A 48 1.33 1.31 -1.11
C CYS A 48 1.83 2.16 -2.28
N TYR A 49 2.85 2.98 -2.07
CA TYR A 49 3.47 3.82 -3.09
C TYR A 49 4.12 2.98 -4.19
N VAL A 50 4.93 1.98 -3.82
CA VAL A 50 5.58 1.08 -4.79
C VAL A 50 4.54 0.29 -5.61
N SER A 51 3.45 -0.14 -4.98
CA SER A 51 2.33 -0.79 -5.68
C SER A 51 1.69 0.09 -6.75
N GLU A 52 1.55 1.40 -6.49
CA GLU A 52 1.03 2.34 -7.48
C GLU A 52 2.05 2.69 -8.57
N GLU A 53 3.33 2.83 -8.20
CA GLU A 53 4.37 3.12 -9.19
C GLU A 53 4.55 1.94 -10.15
N LEU A 54 4.37 0.70 -9.68
CA LEU A 54 4.38 -0.49 -10.51
C LEU A 54 3.28 -0.45 -11.58
N ASP A 55 2.07 -0.05 -11.21
CA ASP A 55 0.96 0.10 -12.15
C ASP A 55 1.20 1.27 -13.12
N THR A 56 1.73 2.39 -12.61
CA THR A 56 2.12 3.55 -13.42
C THR A 56 3.20 3.18 -14.44
N CYS A 57 4.17 2.34 -14.08
CA CYS A 57 5.19 1.83 -14.98
C CYS A 57 4.59 0.95 -16.08
N ASN A 58 3.63 0.09 -15.75
CA ASN A 58 2.90 -0.67 -16.76
C ASN A 58 2.21 0.26 -17.77
N VAL A 59 1.51 1.30 -17.31
CA VAL A 59 0.86 2.29 -18.20
C VAL A 59 1.90 3.00 -19.08
N LYS A 60 3.07 3.35 -18.54
CA LYS A 60 4.17 3.94 -19.34
C LYS A 60 4.68 2.98 -20.41
N ILE A 61 4.83 1.71 -20.09
CA ILE A 61 5.26 0.67 -21.04
C ILE A 61 4.21 0.48 -22.15
N GLU A 62 2.93 0.45 -21.81
CA GLU A 62 1.83 0.36 -22.79
C GLU A 62 1.88 1.53 -23.78
N ARG A 63 2.02 2.77 -23.28
CA ARG A 63 2.17 3.96 -24.13
C ARG A 63 3.41 3.90 -24.99
N ALA A 64 4.53 3.42 -24.46
CA ALA A 64 5.76 3.25 -25.22
C ALA A 64 5.57 2.25 -26.39
N PHE A 65 4.81 1.17 -26.18
CA PHE A 65 4.44 0.26 -27.27
C PHE A 65 3.53 0.93 -28.30
N GLY A 66 2.53 1.68 -27.87
CA GLY A 66 1.68 2.45 -28.80
C GLY A 66 2.48 3.37 -29.74
N ASN A 67 3.60 3.91 -29.25
CA ASN A 67 4.43 4.88 -29.97
C ASN A 67 5.66 4.28 -30.67
N SER A 68 6.00 3.00 -30.47
CA SER A 68 7.26 2.41 -30.96
C SER A 68 7.21 1.87 -32.39
N GLY A 69 6.03 1.82 -33.01
CA GLY A 69 5.87 1.25 -34.36
C GLY A 69 6.18 -0.26 -34.44
N TRP A 70 6.02 -0.99 -33.32
CA TRP A 70 6.38 -2.39 -33.14
C TRP A 70 5.84 -3.37 -34.20
N ILE A 71 4.77 -2.99 -34.91
CA ILE A 71 4.19 -3.74 -36.03
C ILE A 71 5.20 -3.91 -37.19
N LYS A 72 6.18 -3.01 -37.30
CA LYS A 72 7.25 -3.06 -38.31
C LYS A 72 8.41 -3.98 -37.93
N CYS A 73 8.41 -4.58 -36.75
CA CYS A 73 9.47 -5.48 -36.30
C CYS A 73 9.41 -6.85 -37.02
N SER A 74 10.51 -7.61 -36.95
CA SER A 74 10.53 -8.99 -37.46
C SER A 74 9.43 -9.85 -36.83
N GLY A 75 8.95 -10.87 -37.56
CA GLY A 75 7.82 -11.71 -37.09
C GLY A 75 8.03 -12.34 -35.71
N LYS A 76 9.26 -12.77 -35.39
CA LYS A 76 9.60 -13.31 -34.07
C LYS A 76 9.52 -12.24 -32.98
N THR A 77 10.13 -11.07 -33.21
CA THR A 77 10.07 -9.94 -32.28
C THR A 77 8.63 -9.45 -32.08
N CYS A 78 7.83 -9.41 -33.13
CA CYS A 78 6.43 -9.00 -33.07
C CYS A 78 5.58 -9.92 -32.17
N LEU A 79 5.82 -11.24 -32.25
CA LEU A 79 5.20 -12.23 -31.36
C LEU A 79 5.60 -12.03 -29.90
N ASP A 80 6.89 -11.87 -29.62
CA ASP A 80 7.40 -11.64 -28.26
C ASP A 80 6.81 -10.36 -27.66
N LEU A 81 6.72 -9.30 -28.46
CA LEU A 81 6.10 -8.04 -28.07
C LEU A 81 4.59 -8.16 -27.83
N CYS A 82 3.87 -8.97 -28.61
CA CYS A 82 2.44 -9.23 -28.37
C CYS A 82 2.21 -9.85 -27.00
N PHE A 83 3.03 -10.81 -26.58
CA PHE A 83 2.92 -11.42 -25.25
C PHE A 83 3.18 -10.40 -24.14
N LEU A 84 4.17 -9.53 -24.34
CA LEU A 84 4.52 -8.52 -23.36
C LEU A 84 3.43 -7.43 -23.26
N ILE A 85 2.89 -6.96 -24.39
CA ILE A 85 1.76 -6.01 -24.43
C ILE A 85 0.55 -6.59 -23.70
N ARG A 86 0.17 -7.84 -23.98
CA ARG A 86 -0.95 -8.53 -23.29
C ARG A 86 -0.76 -8.59 -21.77
N ARG A 87 0.49 -8.73 -21.31
CA ARG A 87 0.82 -8.76 -19.88
C ARG A 87 0.75 -7.37 -19.25
N VAL A 88 1.27 -6.37 -19.94
CA VAL A 88 1.35 -4.97 -19.47
C VAL A 88 -0.03 -4.30 -19.42
N GLN A 89 -0.93 -4.65 -20.34
CA GLN A 89 -2.32 -4.16 -20.37
C GLN A 89 -3.16 -4.60 -19.16
N ARG A 90 -2.70 -5.58 -18.37
CA ARG A 90 -3.37 -5.95 -17.14
C ARG A 90 -2.86 -5.06 -16.01
N PRO A 91 -3.75 -4.42 -15.23
CA PRO A 91 -3.34 -3.62 -14.09
C PRO A 91 -2.55 -4.48 -13.10
N ASN A 92 -1.36 -4.01 -12.76
CA ASN A 92 -0.36 -4.73 -11.98
C ASN A 92 -0.15 -4.07 -10.61
N HIS A 93 -1.25 -3.61 -10.01
CA HIS A 93 -1.27 -3.29 -8.60
C HIS A 93 -1.01 -4.55 -7.76
N LEU A 94 -0.34 -4.39 -6.62
CA LEU A 94 -0.29 -5.44 -5.61
C LEU A 94 -1.70 -5.67 -5.06
N ARG A 95 -2.30 -6.78 -5.49
CA ARG A 95 -3.64 -7.21 -5.13
C ARG A 95 -3.58 -8.44 -4.24
N PHE A 96 -4.37 -8.44 -3.18
CA PHE A 96 -4.58 -9.63 -2.33
C PHE A 96 -6.03 -10.07 -2.39
N TYR A 97 -6.25 -11.35 -2.04
CA TYR A 97 -7.58 -11.94 -1.90
C TYR A 97 -8.43 -11.74 -3.18
N GLN A 98 -7.88 -12.19 -4.31
CA GLN A 98 -8.50 -12.07 -5.64
C GLN A 98 -8.85 -10.63 -6.06
N GLY A 99 -8.23 -9.61 -5.46
CA GLY A 99 -8.47 -8.21 -5.79
C GLY A 99 -9.36 -7.46 -4.79
N PHE A 100 -9.81 -8.11 -3.72
CA PHE A 100 -10.56 -7.44 -2.66
C PHE A 100 -9.75 -6.35 -1.95
N ILE A 101 -8.44 -6.59 -1.80
CA ILE A 101 -7.49 -5.60 -1.28
C ILE A 101 -6.57 -5.19 -2.42
N VAL A 102 -6.60 -3.90 -2.74
CA VAL A 102 -5.66 -3.26 -3.67
C VAL A 102 -4.77 -2.33 -2.84
N LEU A 103 -3.47 -2.61 -2.79
CA LEU A 103 -2.53 -1.71 -2.13
C LEU A 103 -2.37 -0.45 -2.97
N SER A 104 -2.95 0.64 -2.48
CA SER A 104 -2.89 1.96 -3.08
C SER A 104 -2.86 3.02 -1.97
N ARG A 105 -2.61 4.28 -2.31
CA ARG A 105 -2.75 5.40 -1.37
C ARG A 105 -4.14 5.47 -0.78
N SER A 106 -5.17 5.12 -1.55
CA SER A 106 -6.55 5.02 -1.06
C SER A 106 -6.69 3.95 0.02
N TYR A 107 -5.98 2.82 -0.10
CA TYR A 107 -5.95 1.80 0.95
C TYR A 107 -5.28 2.33 2.21
N TYR A 108 -4.11 2.94 2.08
CA TYR A 108 -3.40 3.56 3.22
C TYR A 108 -4.29 4.54 3.98
N LEU A 109 -4.98 5.45 3.27
CA LEU A 109 -5.90 6.41 3.90
C LEU A 109 -7.08 5.72 4.61
N LYS A 110 -7.60 4.63 4.07
CA LYS A 110 -8.64 3.82 4.74
C LYS A 110 -8.13 3.22 6.04
N VAL A 111 -6.90 2.68 6.05
CA VAL A 111 -6.26 2.13 7.27
C VAL A 111 -6.09 3.21 8.32
N VAL A 112 -5.57 4.39 7.95
CA VAL A 112 -5.42 5.53 8.87
C VAL A 112 -6.77 5.97 9.45
N LYS A 113 -7.79 6.11 8.60
CA LYS A 113 -9.14 6.51 9.04
C LYS A 113 -9.80 5.47 9.93
N ALA A 114 -9.66 4.19 9.61
CA ALA A 114 -10.18 3.09 10.41
C ALA A 114 -9.51 3.05 11.79
N SER A 115 -8.19 3.20 11.82
CA SER A 115 -7.39 3.24 13.05
C SER A 115 -7.78 4.40 13.95
N TYR A 116 -7.94 5.60 13.37
CA TYR A 116 -8.42 6.77 14.12
C TYR A 116 -9.83 6.58 14.67
N SER A 117 -10.73 6.00 13.87
CA SER A 117 -12.11 5.73 14.28
C SER A 117 -12.16 4.70 15.42
N MET A 118 -11.31 3.66 15.36
CA MET A 118 -11.16 2.67 16.42
C MET A 118 -10.66 3.32 17.72
N VAL A 119 -9.63 4.16 17.65
CA VAL A 119 -9.11 4.88 18.83
C VAL A 119 -10.20 5.75 19.46
N ASN A 120 -10.96 6.49 18.65
CA ASN A 120 -12.07 7.30 19.16
C ASN A 120 -13.15 6.45 19.83
N PHE A 121 -13.53 5.31 19.22
CA PHE A 121 -14.47 4.37 19.83
C PHE A 121 -13.98 3.82 21.18
N MET A 122 -12.70 3.42 21.26
CA MET A 122 -12.12 2.93 22.50
C MET A 122 -12.10 4.01 23.59
N ARG A 123 -11.84 5.27 23.23
CA ARG A 123 -11.89 6.39 24.19
C ARG A 123 -13.30 6.71 24.69
N LEU A 124 -14.33 6.51 23.87
CA LEU A 124 -15.72 6.70 24.28
C LEU A 124 -16.16 5.68 25.34
N ASN A 125 -15.56 4.49 25.39
CA ASN A 125 -15.87 3.46 26.40
C ASN A 125 -15.06 3.59 27.71
N VAL A 126 -14.04 4.47 27.74
CA VAL A 126 -13.16 4.67 28.91
C VAL A 126 -13.56 5.88 29.75
N ASN A 127 -14.42 6.76 29.21
CA ASN A 127 -15.08 7.86 29.93
C ASN A 127 -16.47 7.43 30.40
#